data_AF-C7MZ81-F1
#
_entry.id   AF-C7MZ81-F1
#
_cell.length_a   1.000
_cell.length_b   1.000
_cell.length_c   1.000
_cell.angle_alpha   90.00
_cell.angle_beta   90.00
_cell.angle_gamma   90.00
#
_symmetry.space_group_name_H-M   'P 1'
#
loop_
_entity.id
_entity.type
_entity.pdbx_description
1 polymer ?
#
loop_
_entity_poly.entity_id
_entity_poly.type
_entity_poly.pdbx_seq_one_letter_code
_entity_poly.pdbx_strand_id
1 'polypeptide(L)'
;MGSVSFLRVRALMGIPVAAAWGATAVFVLLVYPCLSRLVRLDYHRLGTGVREADLVGLLMALAMAAMVSPVGFPVPVAGWQALFFVATCWFVVNVVRSPATRNVCRHCDFHHGVSAAAMVYMLAAMPHGDGGHHSVWPMMVDPATAQTYALPAVALVCAVYFLADGAHTVWRAFRNRRTGAMLPPGVNSRFGCRVVMNFGMAGMFVAGLVP
;
A
#
# COMPACT_ATOMS: atom_id res chain seq x y z
N MET A 1 15.97 38.19 6.78
CA MET A 1 16.18 37.64 5.42
C MET A 1 16.66 36.20 5.55
N GLY A 2 15.75 35.22 5.58
CA GLY A 2 16.11 33.80 5.78
C GLY A 2 15.11 32.81 5.18
N SER A 3 13.94 33.26 4.73
CA SER A 3 12.89 32.38 4.19
C SER A 3 13.05 32.01 2.72
N VAL A 4 13.98 32.64 1.98
CA VAL A 4 14.08 32.44 0.52
C VAL A 4 14.94 31.21 0.16
N SER A 5 15.83 30.78 1.06
CA SER A 5 16.68 29.59 0.85
C SER A 5 15.94 28.28 1.07
N PHE A 6 14.94 28.24 1.97
CA PHE A 6 14.11 27.05 2.20
C PHE A 6 13.20 26.70 1.01
N LEU A 7 12.76 27.72 0.26
CA LEU A 7 11.97 27.50 -0.95
C LEU A 7 12.80 27.01 -2.14
N ARG A 8 14.07 27.43 -2.26
CA ARG A 8 14.96 27.02 -3.36
C ARG A 8 15.55 25.62 -3.18
N VAL A 9 15.83 25.19 -1.95
CA VAL A 9 16.34 23.83 -1.69
C VAL A 9 15.24 22.76 -1.89
N ARG A 10 13.96 23.11 -1.70
CA ARG A 10 12.82 22.22 -1.98
C ARG A 10 12.56 21.95 -3.46
N ALA A 11 13.22 22.65 -4.38
CA ALA A 11 12.97 22.59 -5.82
C ALA A 11 13.96 21.68 -6.58
N LEU A 12 14.97 21.13 -5.92
CA LEU A 12 16.01 20.31 -6.55
C LEU A 12 15.82 18.83 -6.17
N MET A 13 14.99 18.17 -6.99
CA MET A 13 14.90 16.73 -7.30
C MET A 13 14.94 15.71 -6.15
N GLY A 14 13.74 15.18 -5.88
CA GLY A 14 13.37 14.08 -5.00
C GLY A 14 11.90 14.31 -4.66
N ILE A 15 10.97 13.69 -5.39
CA ILE A 15 9.49 13.87 -5.40
C ILE A 15 8.99 15.25 -4.90
N PRO A 16 8.44 16.13 -5.77
CA PRO A 16 8.02 17.45 -5.33
C PRO A 16 7.10 17.33 -4.11
N VAL A 17 7.37 18.08 -3.05
CA VAL A 17 6.63 17.99 -1.77
C VAL A 17 5.10 18.05 -1.98
N ALA A 18 4.66 18.76 -3.03
CA ALA A 18 3.28 18.75 -3.49
C ALA A 18 2.74 17.36 -3.89
N ALA A 19 3.53 16.53 -4.57
CA ALA A 19 3.18 15.15 -4.90
C ALA A 19 3.16 14.24 -3.66
N ALA A 20 4.06 14.45 -2.69
CA ALA A 20 4.01 13.72 -1.41
C ALA A 20 2.73 14.06 -0.62
N TRP A 21 2.36 15.35 -0.53
CA TRP A 21 1.09 15.78 0.05
C TRP A 21 -0.12 15.25 -0.73
N GLY A 22 -0.05 15.26 -2.06
CA GLY A 22 -1.09 14.70 -2.92
C GLY A 22 -1.29 13.21 -2.67
N ALA A 23 -0.20 12.42 -2.65
CA ALA A 23 -0.25 11.00 -2.35
C ALA A 23 -0.76 10.72 -0.93
N THR A 24 -0.30 11.49 0.06
CA THR A 24 -0.79 11.42 1.44
C THR A 24 -2.30 11.65 1.49
N ALA A 25 -2.77 12.74 0.87
CA ALA A 25 -4.20 13.06 0.83
C ALA A 25 -5.01 11.94 0.16
N VAL A 26 -4.52 11.39 -0.96
CA VAL A 26 -5.17 10.26 -1.65
C VAL A 26 -5.26 9.04 -0.72
N PHE A 27 -4.18 8.63 -0.06
CA PHE A 27 -4.22 7.46 0.83
C PHE A 27 -5.07 7.70 2.07
N VAL A 28 -5.04 8.90 2.66
CA VAL A 28 -5.94 9.29 3.77
C VAL A 28 -7.40 9.25 3.31
N LEU A 29 -7.71 9.72 2.10
CA LEU A 29 -9.05 9.63 1.54
C LEU A 29 -9.49 8.17 1.30
N LEU A 30 -8.57 7.24 1.04
CA LEU A 30 -8.88 5.80 0.94
C LEU A 30 -9.20 5.14 2.28
N VAL A 31 -8.70 5.69 3.40
CA VAL A 31 -9.04 5.20 4.74
C VAL A 31 -10.54 5.29 4.98
N TYR A 32 -11.18 6.38 4.53
CA TYR A 32 -12.61 6.61 4.72
C TYR A 32 -13.51 5.50 4.12
N PRO A 33 -13.44 5.14 2.83
CA PRO A 33 -14.24 4.05 2.28
C PRO A 33 -13.86 2.69 2.88
N CYS A 34 -12.59 2.44 3.23
CA CYS A 34 -12.18 1.21 3.91
C CYS A 34 -12.83 1.08 5.29
N LEU A 35 -12.77 2.14 6.10
CA LEU A 35 -13.38 2.19 7.43
C LEU A 35 -14.91 2.14 7.34
N SER A 36 -15.50 2.86 6.39
CA SER A 36 -16.95 2.84 6.16
C SER A 36 -17.44 1.45 5.79
N ARG A 37 -16.69 0.67 5.00
CA ARG A 37 -17.03 -0.74 4.72
C ARG A 37 -16.97 -1.58 6.00
N LEU A 38 -15.92 -1.39 6.79
CA LEU A 38 -15.71 -2.12 8.04
C LEU A 38 -16.81 -1.88 9.09
N VAL A 39 -17.41 -0.69 9.11
CA VAL A 39 -18.47 -0.34 10.06
C VAL A 39 -19.87 -0.66 9.53
N ARG A 40 -20.10 -0.55 8.22
CA ARG A 40 -21.45 -0.66 7.62
C ARG A 40 -21.80 -2.04 7.07
N LEU A 41 -20.82 -2.88 6.74
CA LEU A 41 -21.09 -4.20 6.17
C LEU A 41 -21.38 -5.24 7.27
N ASP A 42 -22.41 -6.05 7.05
CA ASP A 42 -22.73 -7.18 7.91
C ASP A 42 -21.80 -8.36 7.61
N TYR A 43 -20.71 -8.45 8.36
CA TYR A 43 -19.72 -9.52 8.25
C TYR A 43 -20.23 -10.88 8.75
N HIS A 44 -21.33 -10.94 9.49
CA HIS A 44 -21.95 -12.21 9.87
C HIS A 44 -22.54 -12.92 8.65
N ARG A 45 -23.03 -12.15 7.66
CA ARG A 45 -23.53 -12.68 6.38
C ARG A 45 -22.43 -12.83 5.33
N LEU A 46 -21.43 -11.94 5.32
CA LEU A 46 -20.37 -11.91 4.30
C LEU A 46 -19.19 -12.86 4.62
N GLY A 47 -19.05 -13.29 5.87
CA GLY A 47 -17.98 -14.19 6.33
C GLY A 47 -16.75 -13.47 6.88
N THR A 48 -16.00 -14.18 7.72
CA THR A 48 -14.82 -13.65 8.44
C THR A 48 -13.66 -13.29 7.51
N GLY A 49 -13.42 -14.06 6.45
CA GLY A 49 -12.34 -13.78 5.50
C GLY A 49 -12.49 -12.44 4.78
N VAL A 50 -13.73 -11.99 4.56
CA VAL A 50 -14.01 -10.68 3.94
C VAL A 50 -13.65 -9.54 4.90
N ARG A 51 -13.88 -9.72 6.21
CA ARG A 51 -13.50 -8.75 7.25
C ARG A 51 -11.99 -8.64 7.36
N GLU A 52 -11.29 -9.77 7.36
CA GLU A 52 -9.82 -9.83 7.42
C GLU A 52 -9.18 -9.13 6.22
N ALA A 53 -9.71 -9.35 5.01
CA ALA A 53 -9.26 -8.65 3.80
C ALA A 53 -9.50 -7.13 3.87
N ASP A 54 -10.67 -6.68 4.33
CA ASP A 54 -10.97 -5.25 4.50
C ASP A 54 -10.07 -4.61 5.58
N LEU A 55 -9.79 -5.32 6.68
CA LEU A 55 -8.86 -4.88 7.73
C LEU A 55 -7.43 -4.73 7.23
N VAL A 56 -6.92 -5.70 6.46
CA VAL A 56 -5.57 -5.63 5.90
C VAL A 56 -5.48 -4.53 4.86
N GLY A 57 -6.51 -4.35 4.03
CA GLY A 57 -6.58 -3.22 3.10
C GLY A 57 -6.53 -1.86 3.80
N LEU A 58 -7.24 -1.73 4.94
CA LEU A 58 -7.19 -0.53 5.78
C LEU A 58 -5.80 -0.30 6.37
N LEU A 59 -5.19 -1.33 6.96
CA LEU A 59 -3.84 -1.26 7.54
C LEU A 59 -2.79 -0.88 6.48
N MET A 60 -2.87 -1.48 5.30
CA MET A 60 -2.02 -1.12 4.17
C MET A 60 -2.19 0.33 3.76
N ALA A 61 -3.43 0.82 3.60
CA ALA A 61 -3.67 2.23 3.24
C ALA A 61 -3.11 3.21 4.29
N LEU A 62 -3.24 2.87 5.58
CA LEU A 62 -2.67 3.66 6.68
C LEU A 62 -1.13 3.66 6.64
N ALA A 63 -0.51 2.51 6.42
CA ALA A 63 0.94 2.43 6.30
C ALA A 63 1.46 3.19 5.08
N MET A 64 0.80 3.07 3.93
CA MET A 64 1.14 3.85 2.74
C MET A 64 1.03 5.35 3.00
N ALA A 65 -0.06 5.81 3.64
CA ALA A 65 -0.22 7.20 4.04
C ALA A 65 0.90 7.66 4.98
N ALA A 66 1.28 6.82 5.94
CA ALA A 66 2.37 7.11 6.86
C ALA A 66 3.74 7.23 6.15
N MET A 67 4.03 6.33 5.21
CA MET A 67 5.30 6.31 4.46
C MET A 67 5.48 7.53 3.54
N VAL A 68 4.39 8.04 2.95
CA VAL A 68 4.45 9.21 2.05
C VAL A 68 4.20 10.54 2.76
N SER A 69 3.81 10.50 4.05
CA SER A 69 3.50 11.69 4.82
C SER A 69 4.76 12.53 5.04
N PRO A 70 4.79 13.78 4.58
CA PRO A 70 5.95 14.66 4.76
C PRO A 70 6.10 15.16 6.20
N VAL A 71 5.11 14.90 7.07
CA VAL A 71 5.12 15.34 8.48
C VAL A 71 5.96 14.39 9.35
N GLY A 72 6.27 13.17 8.87
CA GLY A 72 7.03 12.19 9.63
C GLY A 72 6.30 11.82 10.92
N PHE A 73 5.25 10.99 10.81
CA PHE A 73 4.59 10.48 12.00
C PHE A 73 5.53 9.49 12.71
N PRO A 74 5.63 9.47 14.06
CA PRO A 74 6.43 8.48 14.77
C PRO A 74 5.80 7.09 14.56
N VAL A 75 6.25 6.42 13.52
CA VAL A 75 5.68 5.19 12.98
C VAL A 75 6.66 4.07 13.25
N PRO A 76 6.48 3.28 14.34
CA PRO A 76 7.46 2.28 14.74
C PRO A 76 7.58 1.25 13.62
N VAL A 77 8.71 1.28 12.91
CA VAL A 77 8.98 0.41 11.76
C VAL A 77 8.77 -1.05 12.14
N ALA A 78 9.29 -1.44 13.30
CA ALA A 78 9.12 -2.77 13.87
C ALA A 78 7.64 -3.14 14.07
N GLY A 79 6.80 -2.19 14.48
CA GLY A 79 5.36 -2.39 14.67
C GLY A 79 4.65 -2.71 13.35
N TRP A 80 4.92 -1.93 12.30
CA TRP A 80 4.33 -2.18 10.98
C TRP A 80 4.88 -3.43 10.32
N GLN A 81 6.19 -3.68 10.44
CA GLN A 81 6.80 -4.92 9.97
C GLN A 81 6.16 -6.14 10.63
N ALA A 82 5.97 -6.11 11.94
CA ALA A 82 5.32 -7.20 12.67
C ALA A 82 3.87 -7.41 12.20
N LEU A 83 3.08 -6.33 12.06
CA LEU A 83 1.71 -6.40 11.58
C LEU A 83 1.63 -6.98 10.16
N PHE A 84 2.47 -6.50 9.24
CA PHE A 84 2.47 -7.01 7.86
C PHE A 84 3.03 -8.43 7.76
N PHE A 85 4.03 -8.78 8.57
CA PHE A 85 4.55 -10.15 8.62
C PHE A 85 3.50 -11.13 9.10
N VAL A 86 2.79 -10.80 10.19
CA VAL A 86 1.66 -11.61 10.68
C VAL A 86 0.57 -11.74 9.61
N ALA A 87 0.22 -10.63 8.93
CA ALA A 87 -0.75 -10.66 7.84
C ALA A 87 -0.29 -11.56 6.68
N THR A 88 0.97 -11.47 6.26
CA THR A 88 1.58 -12.33 5.23
C THR A 88 1.48 -13.80 5.63
N CYS A 89 1.93 -14.15 6.84
CA CYS A 89 1.86 -15.52 7.34
C CYS A 89 0.42 -16.03 7.37
N TRP A 90 -0.53 -15.21 7.84
CA TRP A 90 -1.94 -15.56 7.89
C TRP A 90 -2.51 -15.88 6.51
N PHE A 91 -2.33 -14.99 5.53
CA PHE A 91 -2.84 -15.23 4.17
C PHE A 91 -2.13 -16.38 3.46
N VAL A 92 -0.83 -16.56 3.67
CA VAL A 92 -0.09 -17.72 3.14
C VAL A 92 -0.65 -19.02 3.71
N VAL A 93 -0.86 -19.06 5.03
CA VAL A 93 -1.47 -20.22 5.70
C VAL A 93 -2.88 -20.48 5.17
N ASN A 94 -3.70 -19.45 4.95
CA ASN A 94 -5.04 -19.61 4.37
C ASN A 94 -4.99 -20.12 2.92
N VAL A 95 -4.06 -19.64 2.10
CA VAL A 95 -3.88 -20.13 0.72
C VAL A 95 -3.46 -21.60 0.68
N VAL A 96 -2.64 -22.04 1.64
CA VAL A 96 -2.16 -23.43 1.74
C VAL A 96 -3.22 -24.35 2.35
N ARG A 97 -3.91 -23.91 3.40
CA ARG A 97 -4.88 -24.73 4.15
C ARG A 97 -6.23 -24.85 3.48
N SER A 98 -6.63 -23.88 2.65
CA SER A 98 -7.98 -23.87 2.10
C SER A 98 -8.12 -24.78 0.87
N PRO A 99 -9.03 -25.77 0.91
CA PRO A 99 -9.48 -26.46 -0.30
C PRO A 99 -10.14 -25.46 -1.26
N ALA A 100 -10.00 -25.68 -2.56
CA ALA A 100 -10.47 -24.78 -3.63
C ALA A 100 -11.98 -24.43 -3.57
N THR A 101 -12.77 -25.12 -2.74
CA THR A 101 -14.22 -25.00 -2.61
C THR A 101 -14.71 -24.03 -1.51
N ARG A 102 -13.84 -23.58 -0.59
CA ARG A 102 -14.25 -22.69 0.54
C ARG A 102 -13.82 -21.22 0.41
N ASN A 103 -12.90 -20.90 -0.48
CA ASN A 103 -12.39 -19.52 -0.58
C ASN A 103 -13.23 -18.68 -1.54
N VAL A 104 -13.93 -17.70 -0.97
CA VAL A 104 -14.72 -16.67 -1.67
C VAL A 104 -13.90 -15.95 -2.76
N CYS A 105 -12.55 -15.94 -2.67
CA CYS A 105 -11.66 -15.58 -3.78
C CYS A 105 -10.19 -15.95 -3.45
N ARG A 106 -9.70 -17.15 -3.80
CA ARG A 106 -8.30 -17.57 -3.57
C ARG A 106 -7.27 -16.57 -4.12
N HIS A 107 -7.57 -15.94 -5.24
CA HIS A 107 -6.72 -14.91 -5.85
C HIS A 107 -6.62 -13.64 -4.99
N CYS A 108 -7.68 -13.30 -4.25
CA CYS A 108 -7.72 -12.13 -3.38
C CYS A 108 -6.86 -12.37 -2.12
N ASP A 109 -6.96 -13.55 -1.52
CA ASP A 109 -6.13 -13.93 -0.36
C ASP A 109 -4.64 -13.94 -0.73
N PHE A 110 -4.31 -14.51 -1.89
CA PHE A 110 -2.95 -14.51 -2.41
C PHE A 110 -2.45 -13.08 -2.66
N HIS A 111 -3.27 -12.24 -3.29
CA HIS A 111 -2.92 -10.84 -3.51
C HIS A 111 -2.66 -10.11 -2.18
N HIS A 112 -3.52 -10.25 -1.17
CA HIS A 112 -3.28 -9.63 0.14
C HIS A 112 -2.00 -10.14 0.82
N GLY A 113 -1.70 -11.44 0.70
CA GLY A 113 -0.45 -12.01 1.19
C GLY A 113 0.79 -11.43 0.50
N VAL A 114 0.79 -11.36 -0.84
CA VAL A 114 1.87 -10.75 -1.64
C VAL A 114 2.01 -9.26 -1.32
N SER A 115 0.88 -8.56 -1.21
CA SER A 115 0.81 -7.14 -0.84
C SER A 115 1.43 -6.86 0.53
N ALA A 116 1.08 -7.65 1.54
CA ALA A 116 1.68 -7.54 2.87
C ALA A 116 3.18 -7.88 2.85
N ALA A 117 3.60 -8.91 2.10
CA ALA A 117 5.01 -9.27 1.99
C ALA A 117 5.83 -8.15 1.32
N ALA A 118 5.28 -7.53 0.28
CA ALA A 118 5.87 -6.39 -0.38
C ALA A 118 6.03 -5.19 0.57
N MET A 119 5.06 -4.95 1.46
CA MET A 119 5.16 -3.91 2.50
C MET A 119 6.28 -4.22 3.50
N VAL A 120 6.43 -5.48 3.92
CA VAL A 120 7.57 -5.89 4.78
C VAL A 120 8.89 -5.63 4.07
N TYR A 121 9.02 -6.04 2.81
CA TYR A 121 10.22 -5.81 2.01
C TYR A 121 10.52 -4.31 1.88
N MET A 122 9.51 -3.49 1.55
CA MET A 122 9.66 -2.05 1.42
C MET A 122 10.14 -1.38 2.72
N LEU A 123 9.61 -1.81 3.87
CA LEU A 123 10.04 -1.34 5.19
C LEU A 123 11.46 -1.81 5.57
N ALA A 124 11.83 -3.03 5.19
CA ALA A 124 13.12 -3.62 5.54
C ALA A 124 14.25 -3.14 4.63
N ALA A 125 13.96 -2.93 3.34
CA ALA A 125 14.94 -2.56 2.32
C ALA A 125 15.11 -1.04 2.17
N MET A 126 14.31 -0.23 2.86
CA MET A 126 14.53 1.21 2.93
C MET A 126 15.75 1.52 3.81
N PRO A 127 16.69 2.34 3.33
CA PRO A 127 17.83 2.80 4.11
C PRO A 127 17.32 3.58 5.33
N HIS A 128 17.73 3.16 6.51
CA HIS A 128 17.54 3.94 7.72
C HIS A 128 18.75 4.88 7.77
N GLY A 129 18.56 6.17 7.49
CA GLY A 129 19.69 7.10 7.34
C GLY A 129 20.58 7.11 8.58
N ASP A 130 21.91 7.12 8.39
CA ASP A 130 22.95 7.16 9.44
C ASP A 130 23.03 8.50 10.20
N GLY A 131 21.98 9.31 10.14
CA GLY A 131 21.86 10.59 10.83
C GLY A 131 21.69 10.43 12.33
N GLY A 132 22.78 10.09 13.03
CA GLY A 132 23.00 10.26 14.47
C GLY A 132 21.93 9.67 15.38
N HIS A 133 22.12 8.43 15.84
CA HIS A 133 21.51 7.79 17.02
C HIS A 133 19.97 7.87 17.24
N HIS A 134 19.18 8.52 16.38
CA HIS A 134 17.75 8.80 16.60
C HIS A 134 16.83 8.78 15.37
N SER A 135 17.33 8.52 14.15
CA SER A 135 16.51 8.39 12.93
C SER A 135 15.86 6.99 12.82
N VAL A 136 14.92 6.68 13.72
CA VAL A 136 14.14 5.41 13.73
C VAL A 136 13.14 5.33 12.56
N TRP A 137 13.15 6.29 11.63
CA TRP A 137 12.04 6.57 10.73
C TRP A 137 12.49 6.58 9.25
N PRO A 138 12.07 5.60 8.45
CA PRO A 138 12.27 5.61 7.00
C PRO A 138 11.29 6.62 6.40
N MET A 139 11.82 7.71 5.85
CA MET A 139 11.06 8.68 5.07
C MET A 139 11.42 8.52 3.60
N MET A 140 10.51 8.02 2.78
CA MET A 140 10.73 7.94 1.32
C MET A 140 10.96 9.31 0.65
N VAL A 141 10.63 10.40 1.34
CA VAL A 141 10.68 11.78 0.83
C VAL A 141 11.97 12.49 1.24
N ASP A 142 12.84 11.88 2.06
CA ASP A 142 14.12 12.48 2.44
C ASP A 142 15.21 12.16 1.39
N PRO A 143 15.77 13.17 0.70
CA PRO A 143 16.84 12.97 -0.28
C PRO A 143 18.11 12.38 0.33
N ALA A 144 18.34 12.49 1.64
CA ALA A 144 19.48 11.85 2.32
C ALA A 144 19.32 10.32 2.45
N THR A 145 18.08 9.81 2.38
CA THR A 145 17.75 8.37 2.47
C THR A 145 17.33 7.77 1.12
N ALA A 146 17.42 8.53 0.03
CA ALA A 146 17.17 8.06 -1.34
C ALA A 146 18.29 7.15 -1.87
N GLN A 147 18.71 6.15 -1.08
CA GLN A 147 19.53 5.06 -1.61
C GLN A 147 18.63 4.01 -2.25
N THR A 148 19.15 3.38 -3.30
CA THR A 148 18.52 2.28 -4.00
C THR A 148 18.18 1.15 -3.02
N TYR A 149 17.00 0.53 -3.18
CA TYR A 149 16.64 -0.66 -2.41
C TYR A 149 17.77 -1.70 -2.37
N ALA A 150 17.93 -2.40 -1.23
CA ALA A 150 18.92 -3.46 -1.08
C ALA A 150 18.85 -4.53 -2.18
N LEU A 151 17.65 -4.82 -2.70
CA LEU A 151 17.42 -5.75 -3.81
C LEU A 151 16.56 -5.07 -4.91
N PRO A 152 17.15 -4.25 -5.80
CA PRO A 152 16.38 -3.48 -6.78
C PRO A 152 15.58 -4.37 -7.74
N ALA A 153 16.07 -5.58 -8.03
CA ALA A 153 15.33 -6.56 -8.82
C ALA A 153 14.00 -6.97 -8.17
N VAL A 154 13.97 -7.16 -6.83
CA VAL A 154 12.73 -7.49 -6.10
C VAL A 154 11.76 -6.32 -6.14
N ALA A 155 12.26 -5.09 -5.92
CA ALA A 155 11.45 -3.88 -6.02
C ALA A 155 10.82 -3.72 -7.43
N LEU A 156 11.58 -4.00 -8.49
CA LEU A 156 11.08 -3.94 -9.87
C LEU A 156 9.99 -5.00 -10.12
N VAL A 157 10.21 -6.23 -9.66
CA VAL A 157 9.21 -7.31 -9.78
C VAL A 157 7.93 -6.93 -9.04
N CYS A 158 8.03 -6.38 -7.82
CA CYS A 158 6.89 -5.88 -7.07
C CYS A 158 6.17 -4.74 -7.82
N ALA A 159 6.91 -3.75 -8.35
CA ALA A 159 6.33 -2.67 -9.12
C ALA A 159 5.53 -3.18 -10.33
N VAL A 160 6.13 -4.07 -11.13
CA VAL A 160 5.46 -4.69 -12.29
C VAL A 160 4.24 -5.48 -11.87
N TYR A 161 4.34 -6.26 -10.79
CA TYR A 161 3.21 -7.03 -10.26
C TYR A 161 2.02 -6.13 -9.90
N PHE A 162 2.23 -5.06 -9.13
CA PHE A 162 1.15 -4.17 -8.73
C PHE A 162 0.58 -3.37 -9.90
N LEU A 163 1.42 -2.94 -10.86
CA LEU A 163 0.93 -2.31 -12.09
C LEU A 163 0.05 -3.25 -12.90
N ALA A 164 0.48 -4.49 -13.09
CA ALA A 164 -0.26 -5.49 -13.84
C ALA A 164 -1.59 -5.84 -13.14
N ASP A 165 -1.58 -6.04 -11.82
CA ASP A 165 -2.80 -6.33 -11.05
C ASP A 165 -3.78 -5.15 -11.05
N GLY A 166 -3.27 -3.92 -10.90
CA GLY A 166 -4.04 -2.68 -11.02
C GLY A 166 -4.69 -2.54 -12.39
N ALA A 167 -3.91 -2.68 -13.47
CA ALA A 167 -4.40 -2.61 -14.85
C ALA A 167 -5.43 -3.69 -15.16
N HIS A 168 -5.17 -4.93 -14.73
CA HIS A 168 -6.10 -6.04 -14.89
C HIS A 168 -7.41 -5.81 -14.12
N THR A 169 -7.34 -5.25 -12.91
CA THR A 169 -8.52 -4.89 -12.11
C THR A 169 -9.34 -3.79 -12.79
N VAL A 170 -8.69 -2.75 -13.32
CA VAL A 170 -9.35 -1.68 -14.10
C VAL A 170 -10.02 -2.26 -15.34
N TRP A 171 -9.33 -3.11 -16.09
CA TRP A 171 -9.87 -3.76 -17.29
C TRP A 171 -11.10 -4.61 -16.98
N ARG A 172 -11.06 -5.41 -15.90
CA ARG A 172 -12.23 -6.17 -15.43
C ARG A 172 -13.40 -5.28 -15.05
N ALA A 173 -13.14 -4.17 -14.35
CA ALA A 173 -14.17 -3.21 -13.99
C ALA A 173 -14.84 -2.59 -15.23
N PHE A 174 -14.06 -2.22 -16.25
CA PHE A 174 -14.60 -1.74 -17.53
C PHE A 174 -15.41 -2.81 -18.25
N ARG A 175 -14.93 -4.06 -18.28
CA ARG A 175 -15.65 -5.17 -18.92
C ARG A 175 -16.99 -5.43 -18.24
N ASN A 176 -17.03 -5.45 -16.91
CA ASN A 176 -18.26 -5.68 -16.14
C ASN A 176 -19.28 -4.54 -16.32
N ARG A 177 -18.82 -3.30 -16.47
CA ARG A 177 -19.69 -2.16 -16.80
C ARG A 177 -20.32 -2.29 -18.19
N ARG A 178 -19.56 -2.77 -19.18
CA ARG A 178 -20.08 -3.00 -20.54
C ARG A 178 -21.14 -4.10 -20.60
N THR A 179 -21.04 -5.12 -19.75
CA THR A 179 -22.02 -6.20 -19.69
C THR A 179 -23.24 -5.89 -18.83
N GLY A 180 -23.31 -4.70 -18.20
CA GLY A 180 -24.45 -4.30 -17.36
C GLY A 180 -24.67 -5.15 -16.11
N ALA A 181 -23.66 -5.90 -15.66
CA ALA A 181 -23.80 -6.80 -14.53
C ALA A 181 -24.02 -6.00 -13.23
N MET A 182 -25.14 -6.22 -12.54
CA MET A 182 -25.35 -5.67 -11.20
C MET A 182 -24.38 -6.33 -10.22
N LEU A 183 -23.41 -5.55 -9.75
CA LEU A 183 -22.43 -6.00 -8.77
C LEU A 183 -23.01 -5.88 -7.34
N PRO A 184 -22.71 -6.84 -6.45
CA PRO A 184 -23.09 -6.73 -5.04
C PRO A 184 -22.63 -5.40 -4.40
N PRO A 185 -23.36 -4.90 -3.38
CA PRO A 185 -22.97 -3.71 -2.65
C PRO A 185 -21.52 -3.76 -2.13
N GLY A 186 -20.78 -2.66 -2.28
CA GLY A 186 -19.39 -2.56 -1.81
C GLY A 186 -18.31 -3.07 -2.77
N VAL A 187 -18.66 -3.84 -3.81
CA VAL A 187 -17.68 -4.36 -4.79
C VAL A 187 -16.99 -3.24 -5.58
N ASN A 188 -17.74 -2.24 -6.03
CA ASN A 188 -17.16 -1.07 -6.72
C ASN A 188 -16.17 -0.29 -5.84
N SER A 189 -16.49 -0.15 -4.56
CA SER A 189 -15.63 0.52 -3.58
C SER A 189 -14.34 -0.28 -3.36
N ARG A 190 -14.43 -1.61 -3.26
CA ARG A 190 -13.25 -2.49 -3.15
C ARG A 190 -12.38 -2.45 -4.39
N PHE A 191 -12.97 -2.47 -5.59
CA PHE A 191 -12.22 -2.32 -6.84
C PHE A 191 -11.50 -0.98 -6.90
N GLY A 192 -12.19 0.12 -6.58
CA GLY A 192 -11.57 1.45 -6.54
C GLY A 192 -10.40 1.52 -5.57
N CYS A 193 -10.59 1.07 -4.32
CA CYS A 193 -9.53 1.04 -3.32
C CYS A 193 -8.34 0.18 -3.78
N ARG A 194 -8.59 -1.03 -4.30
CA ARG A 194 -7.54 -1.94 -4.77
C ARG A 194 -6.72 -1.32 -5.90
N VAL A 195 -7.38 -0.69 -6.87
CA VAL A 195 -6.71 -0.01 -7.98
C VAL A 195 -5.79 1.09 -7.47
N VAL A 196 -6.30 1.98 -6.61
CA VAL A 196 -5.51 3.10 -6.09
C VAL A 196 -4.35 2.60 -5.22
N MET A 197 -4.58 1.60 -4.37
CA MET A 197 -3.52 1.01 -3.54
C MET A 197 -2.44 0.34 -4.40
N ASN A 198 -2.80 -0.42 -5.43
CA ASN A 198 -1.83 -1.05 -6.33
C ASN A 198 -0.98 -0.03 -7.08
N PHE A 199 -1.60 1.01 -7.64
CA PHE A 199 -0.84 2.07 -8.31
C PHE A 199 0.03 2.85 -7.32
N GLY A 200 -0.45 3.09 -6.10
CA GLY A 200 0.34 3.68 -5.02
C GLY A 200 1.57 2.85 -4.67
N MET A 201 1.37 1.54 -4.45
CA MET A 201 2.46 0.59 -4.16
C MET A 201 3.49 0.54 -5.28
N ALA A 202 3.03 0.46 -6.53
CA ALA A 202 3.90 0.51 -7.70
C ALA A 202 4.69 1.82 -7.76
N GLY A 203 4.03 2.96 -7.54
CA GLY A 203 4.68 4.27 -7.52
C GLY A 203 5.77 4.37 -6.45
N MET A 204 5.51 3.84 -5.26
CA MET A 204 6.49 3.82 -4.16
C MET A 204 7.69 2.91 -4.46
N PHE A 205 7.48 1.76 -5.09
CA PHE A 205 8.59 0.91 -5.55
C PHE A 205 9.40 1.57 -6.68
N VAL A 206 8.73 2.19 -7.65
CA VAL A 206 9.42 2.92 -8.73
C VAL A 206 10.20 4.10 -8.17
N ALA A 207 9.64 4.84 -7.22
CA ALA A 207 10.32 5.96 -6.57
C ALA A 207 11.63 5.53 -5.90
N GLY A 208 11.65 4.42 -5.15
CA GLY A 208 12.88 3.93 -4.51
C GLY A 208 13.86 3.19 -5.44
N LEU A 209 13.53 3.05 -6.73
CA LEU A 209 14.44 2.53 -7.76
C LEU A 209 15.17 3.65 -8.51
N VAL A 210 14.64 4.87 -8.49
CA VAL A 210 15.26 6.03 -9.14
C VAL A 210 16.19 6.70 -8.11
N PRO A 211 17.50 6.83 -8.41
CA PRO A 211 18.46 7.49 -7.53
C PRO A 211 18.24 9.01 -7.45
#